data_AF-A0AAU3EGD2-F1
#
_entry.id   AF-A0AAU3EGD2-F1
#
_cell.length_a   1.000
_cell.length_b   1.000
_cell.length_c   1.000
_cell.angle_alpha   90.00
_cell.angle_beta   90.00
_cell.angle_gamma   90.00
#
_symmetry.space_group_name_H-M   'P 1'
#
loop_
_entity.id
_entity.type
_entity.pdbx_description
1 polymer ?
#
loop_
_entity_poly.entity_id
_entity_poly.type
_entity_poly.pdbx_seq_one_letter_code
_entity_poly.pdbx_strand_id
1 'polypeptide(L)'
;MTDEQLGTAMGAPSLDARDQARIADEFDRRYPPAPLPAPAATGDAVGDLLADRAAIDDALDPLPIPEEWGALAYDESFGEELAAAVKAAEKRGTEAAPTVTRAHARALYDEHVYAQYLAAEDDCRGYLLSRKAQAEGVDPATLFSGPAHIAYARASDELKEWWRVHGRMTQAEFIEQATGVRSEAAARARKAESE
;
A
#
# COMPACT_ATOMS: atom_id res chain seq x y z
N MET A 1 -5.38 -35.62 12.09
CA MET A 1 -6.04 -35.00 10.94
C MET A 1 -5.06 -34.98 9.78
N THR A 2 -5.38 -35.58 8.64
CA THR A 2 -4.60 -35.46 7.40
C THR A 2 -4.86 -34.11 6.73
N ASP A 3 -4.08 -33.73 5.72
CA ASP A 3 -4.31 -32.46 5.01
C ASP A 3 -5.63 -32.45 4.24
N GLU A 4 -6.05 -33.60 3.70
CA GLU A 4 -7.37 -33.79 3.09
C GLU A 4 -8.50 -33.61 4.11
N GLN A 5 -8.33 -34.14 5.32
CA GLN A 5 -9.29 -33.94 6.42
C GLN A 5 -9.31 -32.49 6.92
N LEU A 6 -8.15 -31.81 6.94
CA LEU A 6 -8.01 -30.41 7.31
C LEU A 6 -8.73 -29.52 6.29
N GLY A 7 -8.47 -29.71 4.99
CA GLY A 7 -9.15 -28.97 3.92
C GLY A 7 -10.66 -29.19 3.91
N THR A 8 -11.11 -30.44 4.15
CA THR A 8 -12.55 -30.74 4.30
C THR A 8 -13.16 -30.03 5.50
N ALA A 9 -12.45 -29.99 6.63
CA ALA A 9 -12.92 -29.37 7.86
C ALA A 9 -13.00 -27.83 7.73
N MET A 10 -12.08 -27.19 7.01
CA MET A 10 -12.11 -25.75 6.73
C MET A 10 -13.36 -25.30 5.95
N GLY A 11 -13.85 -26.15 5.04
CA GLY A 11 -15.05 -25.87 4.24
C GLY A 11 -16.37 -26.29 4.89
N ALA A 12 -16.35 -26.85 6.10
CA ALA A 12 -17.53 -27.44 6.72
C ALA A 12 -18.40 -26.37 7.43
N PRO A 13 -19.64 -26.10 6.94
CA PRO A 13 -20.51 -25.08 7.52
C PRO A 13 -21.12 -25.49 8.87
N SER A 14 -20.96 -26.75 9.28
CA SER A 14 -21.57 -27.33 10.48
C SER A 14 -20.73 -27.17 11.75
N LEU A 15 -19.53 -26.58 11.66
CA LEU A 15 -18.62 -26.44 12.79
C LEU A 15 -18.94 -25.20 13.61
N ASP A 16 -18.80 -25.29 14.93
CA ASP A 16 -18.91 -24.13 15.80
C ASP A 16 -17.63 -23.27 15.74
N ALA A 17 -17.71 -22.04 16.28
CA ALA A 17 -16.60 -21.09 16.24
C ALA A 17 -15.33 -21.60 16.96
N ARG A 18 -15.48 -22.48 17.94
CA ARG A 18 -14.34 -23.05 18.68
C ARG A 18 -13.60 -24.07 17.84
N ASP A 19 -14.33 -24.93 17.16
CA ASP A 19 -13.74 -25.93 16.27
C ASP A 19 -13.15 -25.28 15.02
N GLN A 20 -13.79 -24.22 14.49
CA GLN A 20 -13.20 -23.38 13.44
C GLN A 20 -11.86 -22.77 13.86
N ALA A 21 -11.77 -22.19 15.06
CA ALA A 21 -10.52 -21.63 15.57
C ALA A 21 -9.42 -22.68 15.71
N ARG A 22 -9.74 -23.88 16.21
CA ARG A 22 -8.76 -24.99 16.30
C ARG A 22 -8.27 -25.45 14.94
N ILE A 23 -9.14 -25.47 13.93
CA ILE A 23 -8.78 -25.83 12.56
C ILE A 23 -7.86 -24.77 11.96
N ALA A 24 -8.15 -23.48 12.18
CA ALA A 24 -7.28 -22.38 11.78
C ALA A 24 -5.91 -22.45 12.47
N ASP A 25 -5.87 -22.65 13.80
CA ASP A 25 -4.62 -22.82 14.54
C ASP A 25 -3.78 -24.01 14.02
N GLU A 26 -4.43 -25.12 13.69
CA GLU A 26 -3.76 -26.30 13.13
C GLU A 26 -3.27 -26.06 11.69
N PHE A 27 -3.99 -25.25 10.91
CA PHE A 27 -3.56 -24.81 9.59
C PHE A 27 -2.32 -23.92 9.71
N ASP A 28 -2.35 -22.87 10.52
CA ASP A 28 -1.24 -21.94 10.76
C ASP A 28 0.00 -22.66 11.33
N ARG A 29 -0.19 -23.67 12.19
CA ARG A 29 0.90 -24.47 12.75
C ARG A 29 1.61 -25.31 11.69
N ARG A 30 0.88 -25.84 10.70
CA ARG A 30 1.42 -26.69 9.62
C ARG A 30 1.98 -25.89 8.47
N TYR A 31 1.32 -24.79 8.16
CA TYR A 31 1.62 -23.88 7.05
C TYR A 31 1.85 -22.49 7.63
N PRO A 32 2.92 -22.29 8.42
CA PRO A 32 3.21 -20.98 8.95
C PRO A 32 3.38 -20.02 7.77
N PRO A 33 2.71 -18.86 7.78
CA PRO A 33 2.82 -17.91 6.69
C PRO A 33 4.29 -17.50 6.54
N ALA A 34 4.77 -17.48 5.29
CA ALA A 34 6.06 -16.89 5.01
C ALA A 34 6.05 -15.43 5.50
N PRO A 35 7.15 -14.94 6.11
CA PRO A 35 7.22 -13.54 6.49
C PRO A 35 7.06 -12.68 5.23
N LEU A 36 6.26 -11.62 5.34
CA LEU A 36 6.11 -10.65 4.27
C LEU A 36 7.48 -10.03 3.95
N PRO A 37 7.75 -9.66 2.68
CA PRO A 37 8.95 -8.94 2.33
C PRO A 37 9.03 -7.64 3.14
N ALA A 38 10.24 -7.29 3.59
CA ALA A 38 10.47 -6.02 4.26
C ALA A 38 10.33 -4.88 3.24
N PRO A 39 9.76 -3.74 3.64
CA PRO A 39 9.65 -2.58 2.76
C PRO A 39 11.04 -2.05 2.38
N ALA A 40 11.16 -1.59 1.14
CA ALA A 40 12.33 -0.93 0.61
C ALA A 40 12.54 0.42 1.30
N ALA A 41 13.80 0.77 1.54
CA ALA A 41 14.19 1.96 2.29
C ALA A 41 15.46 2.60 1.71
N THR A 42 15.49 2.74 0.39
CA THR A 42 16.63 3.37 -0.31
C THR A 42 16.58 4.90 -0.22
N GLY A 43 15.42 5.47 0.12
CA GLY A 43 15.18 6.92 0.17
C GLY A 43 14.67 7.48 -1.16
N ASP A 44 14.54 6.64 -2.20
CA ASP A 44 13.80 6.96 -3.42
C ASP A 44 12.35 6.51 -3.24
N ALA A 45 11.47 7.43 -2.82
CA ALA A 45 10.07 7.10 -2.53
C ALA A 45 9.33 6.36 -3.66
N VAL A 46 9.62 6.67 -4.93
CA VAL A 46 8.98 6.00 -6.07
C VAL A 46 9.64 4.64 -6.32
N GLY A 47 10.97 4.59 -6.29
CA GLY A 47 11.73 3.35 -6.46
C GLY A 47 11.40 2.33 -5.37
N ASP A 48 11.32 2.76 -4.12
CA ASP A 48 10.98 1.94 -2.96
C ASP A 48 9.57 1.36 -3.12
N LEU A 49 8.57 2.19 -3.47
CA LEU A 49 7.19 1.72 -3.65
C LEU A 49 7.05 0.70 -4.79
N LEU A 50 7.75 0.93 -5.90
CA LEU A 50 7.75 -0.02 -7.03
C LEU A 50 8.45 -1.33 -6.66
N ALA A 51 9.52 -1.27 -5.86
CA ALA A 51 10.21 -2.45 -5.36
C ALA A 51 9.35 -3.26 -4.40
N ASP A 52 8.61 -2.60 -3.50
CA ASP A 52 7.68 -3.25 -2.57
C ASP A 52 6.57 -3.98 -3.30
N ARG A 53 5.99 -3.33 -4.31
CA ARG A 53 4.96 -3.96 -5.14
C ARG A 53 5.49 -5.19 -5.88
N ALA A 54 6.68 -5.09 -6.47
CA ALA A 54 7.31 -6.23 -7.13
C ALA A 54 7.63 -7.38 -6.14
N ALA A 55 8.08 -7.06 -4.93
CA ALA A 55 8.35 -8.06 -3.90
C ALA A 55 7.08 -8.75 -3.41
N ILE A 56 5.96 -8.04 -3.34
CA ILE A 56 4.64 -8.62 -3.03
C ILE A 56 4.18 -9.53 -4.17
N ASP A 57 4.30 -9.08 -5.42
CA ASP A 57 3.95 -9.89 -6.59
C ASP A 57 4.77 -11.20 -6.61
N ASP A 58 6.09 -11.12 -6.40
CA ASP A 58 6.98 -12.29 -6.29
C ASP A 58 6.63 -13.20 -5.11
N ALA A 59 6.22 -12.63 -3.97
CA ALA A 59 5.83 -13.41 -2.78
C ALA A 59 4.47 -14.10 -2.95
N LEU A 60 3.61 -13.57 -3.83
CA LEU A 60 2.32 -14.15 -4.14
C LEU A 60 2.40 -15.20 -5.25
N ASP A 61 3.45 -15.24 -6.10
CA ASP A 61 3.61 -16.27 -7.14
C ASP A 61 3.61 -17.71 -6.55
N PRO A 62 2.80 -18.67 -7.06
CA PRO A 62 1.98 -18.64 -8.28
C PRO A 62 0.49 -18.38 -8.03
N LEU A 63 0.12 -17.72 -6.93
CA LEU A 63 -1.26 -17.31 -6.74
C LEU A 63 -1.66 -16.42 -7.93
N PRO A 64 -2.85 -16.65 -8.50
CA PRO A 64 -3.39 -15.74 -9.50
C PRO A 64 -3.39 -14.32 -8.92
N ILE A 65 -3.13 -13.32 -9.75
CA ILE A 65 -3.17 -11.92 -9.31
C ILE A 65 -4.56 -11.59 -8.75
N PRO A 66 -4.72 -10.63 -7.83
CA PRO A 66 -6.01 -10.33 -7.22
C PRO A 66 -7.15 -10.09 -8.23
N GLU A 67 -6.82 -9.54 -9.39
CA GLU A 67 -7.74 -9.37 -10.51
C GLU A 67 -8.31 -10.70 -11.02
N GLU A 68 -7.54 -11.79 -10.97
CA GLU A 68 -7.88 -13.16 -11.38
C GLU A 68 -8.68 -13.96 -10.32
N TRP A 69 -8.77 -13.47 -9.07
CA TRP A 69 -9.37 -14.23 -7.96
C TRP A 69 -10.84 -14.56 -8.15
N GLY A 70 -11.60 -13.71 -8.85
CA GLY A 70 -13.02 -14.02 -9.07
C GLY A 70 -13.22 -15.20 -10.03
N ALA A 71 -12.20 -15.62 -10.79
CA ALA A 71 -12.24 -16.88 -11.55
C ALA A 71 -12.27 -18.12 -10.63
N LEU A 72 -11.81 -17.97 -9.37
CA LEU A 72 -11.86 -19.01 -8.34
C LEU A 72 -13.19 -19.01 -7.57
N ALA A 73 -13.97 -17.93 -7.66
CA ALA A 73 -15.37 -17.99 -7.25
C ALA A 73 -16.12 -18.90 -8.23
N TYR A 74 -17.09 -19.68 -7.75
CA TYR A 74 -17.88 -20.65 -8.53
C TYR A 74 -18.80 -20.00 -9.60
N ASP A 75 -18.34 -18.95 -10.27
CA ASP A 75 -18.96 -18.33 -11.43
C ASP A 75 -18.04 -18.53 -12.64
N GLU A 76 -18.28 -19.62 -13.36
CA GLU A 76 -17.55 -20.02 -14.56
C GLU A 76 -17.54 -18.89 -15.62
N SER A 77 -18.60 -18.07 -15.66
CA SER A 77 -18.69 -16.95 -16.61
C SER A 77 -17.77 -15.79 -16.25
N PHE A 78 -17.59 -15.49 -14.96
CA PHE A 78 -16.66 -14.46 -14.50
C PHE A 78 -15.21 -14.85 -14.79
N GLY A 79 -14.85 -16.13 -14.56
CA GLY A 79 -13.51 -16.63 -14.85
C GLY A 79 -13.13 -16.56 -16.33
N GLU A 80 -14.07 -16.88 -17.23
CA GLU A 80 -13.87 -16.79 -18.67
C GLU A 80 -13.74 -15.34 -19.17
N GLU A 81 -14.60 -14.43 -18.70
CA GLU A 81 -14.57 -13.01 -19.08
C GLU A 81 -13.26 -12.33 -18.68
N LEU A 82 -12.77 -12.66 -17.49
CA LEU A 82 -11.55 -12.12 -16.91
C LEU A 82 -10.28 -12.67 -17.56
N ALA A 83 -10.20 -13.99 -17.79
CA ALA A 83 -9.10 -14.60 -18.54
C ALA A 83 -8.99 -14.01 -19.96
N ALA A 84 -10.13 -13.72 -20.61
CA ALA A 84 -10.16 -13.02 -21.88
C ALA A 84 -9.63 -11.57 -21.78
N ALA A 85 -9.95 -10.86 -20.70
CA ALA A 85 -9.47 -9.50 -20.44
C ALA A 85 -7.95 -9.44 -20.19
N VAL A 86 -7.40 -10.36 -19.39
CA VAL A 86 -5.95 -10.50 -19.11
C VAL A 86 -5.20 -10.80 -20.41
N LYS A 87 -5.64 -11.82 -21.17
CA LYS A 87 -5.02 -12.17 -22.46
C LYS A 87 -5.09 -11.03 -23.49
N ALA A 88 -6.16 -10.24 -23.45
CA ALA A 88 -6.28 -9.03 -24.28
C ALA A 88 -5.32 -7.92 -23.81
N ALA A 89 -4.99 -7.84 -22.52
CA ALA A 89 -4.00 -6.91 -21.97
C ALA A 89 -2.57 -7.33 -22.32
N GLU A 90 -2.23 -8.61 -22.19
CA GLU A 90 -0.92 -9.15 -22.59
C GLU A 90 -0.66 -8.97 -24.09
N LYS A 91 -1.67 -9.21 -24.93
CA LYS A 91 -1.59 -9.02 -26.39
C LYS A 91 -1.42 -7.56 -26.80
N ARG A 92 -1.72 -6.59 -25.91
CA ARG A 92 -1.49 -5.15 -26.14
C ARG A 92 -0.03 -4.71 -25.97
N GLY A 93 0.88 -5.64 -25.63
CA GLY A 93 2.31 -5.49 -25.89
C GLY A 93 3.18 -5.38 -24.65
N THR A 94 4.11 -6.33 -24.52
CA THR A 94 5.39 -6.20 -23.81
C THR A 94 6.34 -5.34 -24.64
N GLU A 95 6.24 -4.01 -24.56
CA GLU A 95 7.27 -3.09 -25.06
C GLU A 95 7.46 -1.94 -24.07
N ALA A 96 8.68 -1.86 -23.52
CA ALA A 96 9.15 -0.95 -22.46
C ALA A 96 8.40 -1.06 -21.13
N ALA A 97 9.13 -1.04 -20.01
CA ALA A 97 8.52 -0.83 -18.69
C ALA A 97 7.57 0.38 -18.83
N PRO A 98 6.29 0.25 -18.48
CA PRO A 98 5.31 1.29 -18.74
C PRO A 98 5.84 2.56 -18.10
N THR A 99 6.15 3.58 -18.92
CA THR A 99 6.53 4.89 -18.40
C THR A 99 5.40 5.30 -17.47
N VAL A 100 5.70 5.42 -16.17
CA VAL A 100 4.69 5.69 -15.14
C VAL A 100 3.90 6.91 -15.59
N THR A 101 2.63 6.69 -15.96
CA THR A 101 1.79 7.78 -16.44
C THR A 101 1.48 8.70 -15.26
N ARG A 102 1.13 9.96 -15.53
CA ARG A 102 0.70 10.88 -14.45
C ARG A 102 -0.50 10.36 -13.66
N ALA A 103 -1.40 9.60 -14.30
CA ALA A 103 -2.53 8.98 -13.61
C ALA A 103 -2.06 7.87 -12.67
N HIS A 104 -1.15 7.02 -13.14
CA HIS A 104 -0.55 5.97 -12.31
C HIS A 104 0.28 6.55 -11.16
N ALA A 105 1.09 7.59 -11.41
CA ALA A 105 1.84 8.31 -10.38
C ALA A 105 0.95 8.91 -9.27
N ARG A 106 -0.29 9.30 -9.60
CA ARG A 106 -1.24 9.78 -8.59
C ARG A 106 -1.74 8.66 -7.69
N ALA A 107 -2.05 7.50 -8.26
CA ALA A 107 -2.46 6.34 -7.47
C ALA A 107 -1.32 5.88 -6.54
N LEU A 108 -0.09 5.84 -7.06
CA LEU A 108 1.11 5.53 -6.28
C LEU A 108 1.37 6.57 -5.16
N TYR A 109 1.02 7.83 -5.39
CA TYR A 109 1.17 8.86 -4.36
C TYR A 109 0.24 8.63 -3.16
N ASP A 110 -1.00 8.21 -3.38
CA ASP A 110 -1.94 7.96 -2.29
C ASP A 110 -1.44 6.79 -1.40
N GLU A 111 -0.85 5.76 -2.01
CA GLU A 111 -0.19 4.65 -1.30
C GLU A 111 1.04 5.12 -0.53
N HIS A 112 1.90 5.95 -1.13
CA HIS A 112 3.05 6.54 -0.46
C HIS A 112 2.65 7.39 0.77
N VAL A 113 1.59 8.20 0.65
CA VAL A 113 1.06 9.00 1.76
C VAL A 113 0.59 8.10 2.90
N TYR A 114 -0.10 7.00 2.57
CA TYR A 114 -0.58 6.05 3.57
C TYR A 114 0.57 5.30 4.27
N ALA A 115 1.61 4.91 3.53
CA ALA A 115 2.81 4.28 4.10
C ALA A 115 3.53 5.23 5.09
N GLN A 116 3.72 6.50 4.71
CA GLN A 116 4.30 7.51 5.59
C GLN A 116 3.45 7.74 6.84
N TYR A 117 2.12 7.75 6.70
CA TYR A 117 1.21 7.87 7.83
C TYR A 117 1.37 6.72 8.82
N LEU A 118 1.39 5.47 8.35
CA LEU A 118 1.55 4.29 9.19
C LEU A 118 2.92 4.27 9.92
N ALA A 119 4.00 4.60 9.20
CA ALA A 119 5.33 4.69 9.80
C ALA A 119 5.38 5.75 10.91
N ALA A 120 4.79 6.92 10.66
CA ALA A 120 4.72 7.99 11.66
C ALA A 120 3.81 7.64 12.85
N GLU A 121 2.69 6.94 12.63
CA GLU A 121 1.82 6.42 13.70
C GLU A 121 2.61 5.53 14.67
N ASP A 122 3.43 4.61 14.14
CA ASP A 122 4.25 3.69 14.94
C ASP A 122 5.36 4.45 15.68
N ASP A 123 6.14 5.27 14.98
CA ASP A 123 7.27 6.00 15.54
C ASP A 123 6.85 7.06 16.57
N CYS A 124 5.74 7.76 16.31
CA CYS A 124 5.19 8.78 17.21
C CYS A 124 4.17 8.21 18.21
N ARG A 125 3.96 6.88 18.24
CA ARG A 125 3.03 6.20 19.16
C ARG A 125 1.62 6.80 19.14
N GLY A 126 1.16 7.20 17.96
CA GLY A 126 -0.12 7.86 17.70
C GLY A 126 -0.23 9.35 18.05
N TYR A 127 0.85 9.99 18.51
CA TYR A 127 0.86 11.43 18.81
C TYR A 127 1.18 12.26 17.56
N LEU A 128 0.27 12.29 16.59
CA LEU A 128 0.47 13.00 15.32
C LEU A 128 -0.05 14.45 15.34
N LEU A 129 -1.07 14.74 16.16
CA LEU A 129 -1.76 16.02 16.16
C LEU A 129 -1.33 16.91 17.32
N SER A 130 -1.34 18.22 17.08
CA SER A 130 -1.36 19.22 18.14
C SER A 130 -2.65 19.12 18.95
N ARG A 131 -2.62 19.54 20.23
CA ARG A 131 -3.82 19.53 21.09
C ARG A 131 -5.01 20.27 20.48
N LYS A 132 -4.74 21.36 19.76
CA LYS A 132 -5.76 22.15 19.07
C LYS A 132 -6.38 21.36 17.91
N ALA A 133 -5.55 20.80 17.03
CA ALA A 133 -6.03 19.99 15.90
C ALA A 133 -6.78 18.73 16.37
N GLN A 134 -6.32 18.12 17.46
CA GLN A 134 -7.00 16.99 18.09
C GLN A 134 -8.39 17.38 18.62
N ALA A 135 -8.51 18.53 19.30
CA ALA A 135 -9.79 19.04 19.77
C ALA A 135 -10.75 19.42 18.62
N GLU A 136 -10.22 19.81 17.47
CA GLU A 136 -10.97 20.11 16.25
C GLU A 136 -11.40 18.83 15.49
N GLY A 137 -10.93 17.64 15.89
CA GLY A 137 -11.24 16.38 15.20
C GLY A 137 -10.63 16.28 13.80
N VAL A 138 -9.47 16.90 13.58
CA VAL A 138 -8.74 16.80 12.31
C VAL A 138 -8.30 15.35 12.11
N ASP A 139 -8.51 14.82 10.91
CA ASP A 139 -7.96 13.51 10.51
C ASP A 139 -6.43 13.60 10.36
N PRO A 140 -5.64 12.84 11.15
CA PRO A 140 -4.17 12.83 11.06
C PRO A 140 -3.63 12.49 9.67
N ALA A 141 -4.30 11.59 8.92
CA ALA A 141 -3.85 11.18 7.59
C ALA A 141 -3.79 12.38 6.62
N THR A 142 -4.65 13.38 6.83
CA THR A 142 -4.68 14.60 6.00
C THR A 142 -3.43 15.47 6.15
N LEU A 143 -2.61 15.28 7.19
CA LEU A 143 -1.37 16.04 7.39
C LEU A 143 -0.24 15.63 6.43
N PHE A 144 -0.28 14.40 5.93
CA PHE A 144 0.75 13.83 5.05
C PHE A 144 0.57 14.25 3.59
N SER A 145 -0.50 14.98 3.28
CA SER A 145 -0.75 15.57 1.97
C SER A 145 -1.07 17.06 2.07
N GLY A 146 -1.14 17.74 0.93
CA GLY A 146 -1.55 19.14 0.87
C GLY A 146 -0.51 20.17 1.35
N PRO A 147 -0.95 21.41 1.70
CA PRO A 147 -0.05 22.52 1.97
C PRO A 147 0.75 22.38 3.27
N ALA A 148 2.07 22.60 3.19
CA ALA A 148 3.00 22.46 4.31
C ALA A 148 2.58 23.27 5.54
N HIS A 149 2.33 24.57 5.36
CA HIS A 149 1.99 25.46 6.49
C HIS A 149 0.76 24.99 7.29
N ILE A 150 -0.24 24.37 6.64
CA ILE A 150 -1.42 23.82 7.33
C ILE A 150 -1.03 22.55 8.09
N ALA A 151 -0.24 21.67 7.47
CA ALA A 151 0.23 20.44 8.08
C ALA A 151 1.07 20.74 9.33
N TYR A 152 2.10 21.59 9.22
CA TYR A 152 2.97 21.97 10.35
C TYR A 152 2.23 22.72 11.46
N ALA A 153 1.23 23.55 11.13
CA ALA A 153 0.44 24.24 12.15
C ALA A 153 -0.42 23.28 12.98
N ARG A 154 -0.80 22.13 12.41
CA ARG A 154 -1.67 21.14 13.04
C ARG A 154 -0.93 19.94 13.63
N ALA A 155 0.29 19.69 13.18
CA ALA A 155 1.14 18.59 13.63
C ALA A 155 1.60 18.76 15.08
N SER A 156 1.79 17.63 15.76
CA SER A 156 2.51 17.55 17.04
C SER A 156 3.99 17.91 16.85
N ASP A 157 4.72 18.13 17.94
CA ASP A 157 6.16 18.39 17.85
C ASP A 157 6.95 17.12 17.48
N GLU A 158 6.46 15.94 17.87
CA GLU A 158 7.03 14.65 17.48
C GLU A 158 6.92 14.42 15.97
N LEU A 159 5.75 14.69 15.38
CA LEU A 159 5.55 14.54 13.93
C LEU A 159 6.41 15.54 13.13
N LYS A 160 6.60 16.77 13.63
CA LYS A 160 7.50 17.74 12.98
C LYS A 160 8.94 17.26 12.97
N GLU A 161 9.41 16.70 14.08
CA GLU A 161 10.75 16.12 14.16
C GLU A 161 10.88 14.89 13.26
N TRP A 162 9.83 14.07 13.19
CA TRP A 162 9.76 12.93 12.28
C TRP A 162 9.89 13.38 10.81
N TRP A 163 9.16 14.42 10.38
CA TRP A 163 9.30 14.98 9.03
C TRP A 163 10.66 15.62 8.78
N ARG A 164 11.37 16.11 9.80
CA ARG A 164 12.74 16.62 9.64
C ARG A 164 13.72 15.51 9.22
N VAL A 165 13.46 14.26 9.63
CA VAL A 165 14.29 13.10 9.32
C VAL A 165 13.85 12.43 8.02
N HIS A 166 12.54 12.23 7.84
CA HIS A 166 11.98 11.43 6.72
C HIS A 166 11.56 12.28 5.52
N GLY A 167 11.36 13.58 5.72
CA GLY A 167 10.82 14.49 4.71
C GLY A 167 9.30 14.35 4.52
N ARG A 168 8.70 15.39 3.93
CA ARG A 168 7.28 15.40 3.55
C ARG A 168 7.18 15.67 2.05
N MET A 169 6.96 14.63 1.26
CA MET A 169 6.88 14.74 -0.19
C MET A 169 5.47 15.17 -0.64
N THR A 170 5.39 16.20 -1.47
CA THR A 170 4.13 16.63 -2.10
C THR A 170 3.80 15.81 -3.34
N GLN A 171 2.53 15.75 -3.71
CA GLN A 171 2.09 15.06 -4.95
C GLN A 171 2.84 15.56 -6.20
N ALA A 172 3.15 16.85 -6.27
CA ALA A 172 3.85 17.42 -7.41
C ALA A 172 5.30 16.93 -7.50
N GLU A 173 6.00 16.83 -6.36
CA GLU A 173 7.36 16.28 -6.28
C GLU A 173 7.36 14.79 -6.60
N PHE A 174 6.41 14.03 -6.05
CA PHE A 174 6.26 12.60 -6.33
C PHE A 174 6.02 12.34 -7.82
N ILE A 175 5.12 13.09 -8.46
CA ILE A 175 4.87 12.96 -9.91
C ILE A 175 6.10 13.35 -10.72
N GLU A 176 6.82 14.41 -10.34
CA GLU A 176 8.08 14.81 -11.01
C GLU A 176 9.12 13.68 -10.94
N GLN A 177 9.27 13.04 -9.78
CA GLN A 177 10.17 11.91 -9.57
C GLN A 177 9.72 10.68 -10.38
N ALA A 178 8.44 10.32 -10.34
CA ALA A 178 7.91 9.15 -11.01
C ALA A 178 7.92 9.26 -12.54
N THR A 179 7.69 10.46 -13.08
CA THR A 179 7.62 10.68 -14.53
C THR A 179 8.92 11.20 -15.13
N GLY A 180 9.85 11.69 -14.30
CA GLY A 180 11.05 12.42 -14.73
C GLY A 180 10.74 13.81 -15.34
N VAL A 181 9.48 14.25 -15.36
CA VAL A 181 9.05 15.51 -15.98
C VAL A 181 9.02 16.62 -14.93
N ARG A 182 9.82 17.66 -15.17
CA ARG A 182 9.91 18.83 -14.29
C ARG A 182 8.57 19.56 -14.17
N SER A 183 8.26 20.01 -12.96
CA SER A 183 7.05 20.77 -12.62
C SER A 183 7.39 22.04 -11.84
N GLU A 184 6.82 23.17 -12.25
CA GLU A 184 6.90 24.40 -11.46
C GLU A 184 6.25 24.25 -10.08
N ALA A 185 5.20 23.44 -9.97
CA ALA A 185 4.54 23.18 -8.69
C ALA A 185 5.46 22.44 -7.72
N ALA A 186 6.22 21.45 -8.22
CA ALA A 186 7.23 20.75 -7.43
C ALA A 186 8.38 21.68 -7.02
N ALA A 187 8.83 22.57 -7.91
CA ALA A 187 9.84 23.56 -7.58
C ALA A 187 9.37 24.54 -6.48
N ARG A 188 8.10 24.96 -6.53
CA ARG A 188 7.49 25.80 -5.49
C ARG A 188 7.33 25.07 -4.15
N ALA A 189 6.96 23.79 -4.17
CA ALA A 189 6.86 22.95 -2.98
C ALA A 189 8.20 22.83 -2.26
N ARG A 190 9.27 22.46 -2.98
CA ARG A 190 10.64 22.40 -2.43
C ARG A 190 11.07 23.73 -1.80
N LYS A 191 10.71 24.86 -2.40
CA LYS A 191 10.99 26.20 -1.84
C LYS A 191 10.22 26.42 -0.53
N ALA A 192 8.95 26.06 -0.49
CA ALA A 192 8.10 26.25 0.70
C ALA A 192 8.49 25.34 1.88
N GLU A 193 9.07 24.17 1.64
CA GLU A 193 9.62 23.29 2.70
C GLU A 193 11.01 23.75 3.18
N SER A 194 11.69 24.64 2.44
CA SER A 194 13.03 25.16 2.80
C SER A 194 12.98 26.50 3.55
N GLU A 195 11.81 27.14 3.64
CA GLU A 195 11.56 28.44 4.30
C GLU A 195 10.99 28.26 5.71
#